data_AF-R6VMT8-F1
#
_entry.id   AF-R6VMT8-F1
#
_cell.length_a   1.000
_cell.length_b   1.000
_cell.length_c   1.000
_cell.angle_alpha   90.00
_cell.angle_beta   90.00
_cell.angle_gamma   90.00
#
_symmetry.space_group_name_H-M   'P 1'
#
loop_
_entity.id
_entity.type
_entity.pdbx_description
1 polymer ?
#
loop_
_entity_poly.entity_id
_entity_poly.type
_entity_poly.pdbx_seq_one_letter_code
_entity_poly.pdbx_strand_id
1 'polypeptide(L)'
;MIIIEETEEDKNSVPVPDEDFIEEEELTTEEQKYRSAQELLDSLACVTRYEQGVKTLLDAAAMFEEINDYGDSAKRAADCRKRAGAYEKKGIEKAYREAVKLCEEAVTKMDYRTAISELNRFPDYKDCKERIDVCKKAVEREETKQAWKHRVIAAVIIVAAVIGVWAVFRLI
;
A
#
# COMPACT_ATOMS: atom_id res chain seq x y z
N MET A 1 66.51 -6.86 69.90
CA MET A 1 65.18 -7.13 69.30
C MET A 1 64.63 -5.77 68.91
N ILE A 2 64.29 -5.45 67.67
CA ILE A 2 63.77 -6.29 66.59
C ILE A 2 64.37 -5.81 65.26
N ILE A 3 64.75 -6.75 64.42
CA ILE A 3 65.08 -6.58 62.99
C ILE A 3 63.73 -6.48 62.27
N ILE A 4 63.53 -5.46 61.42
CA ILE A 4 62.41 -5.36 60.47
C ILE A 4 63.06 -4.82 59.19
N GLU A 5 63.68 -5.66 58.36
CA GLU A 5 63.07 -6.44 57.27
C GLU A 5 62.27 -5.54 56.30
N GLU A 6 62.92 -5.21 55.17
CA GLU A 6 62.28 -4.60 54.00
C GLU A 6 61.18 -5.53 53.48
N THR A 7 60.04 -4.96 53.10
CA THR A 7 59.08 -5.65 52.23
C THR A 7 58.84 -4.81 51.00
N GLU A 8 59.36 -5.31 49.88
CA GLU A 8 58.98 -4.95 48.53
C GLU A 8 57.52 -5.37 48.29
N GLU A 9 56.61 -4.42 48.09
CA GLU A 9 55.29 -4.62 47.46
C GLU A 9 54.69 -3.21 47.32
N ASP A 10 54.84 -2.54 46.18
CA ASP A 10 53.79 -2.60 45.16
C ASP A 10 54.40 -2.20 43.79
N LYS A 11 54.84 -3.22 43.04
CA LYS A 11 55.14 -3.11 41.60
C LYS A 11 54.08 -3.83 40.80
N ASN A 12 52.80 -3.64 41.12
CA ASN A 12 51.71 -4.18 40.31
C ASN A 12 50.69 -3.11 39.93
N SER A 13 51.16 -1.96 39.45
CA SER A 13 50.35 -1.10 38.58
C SER A 13 50.31 -1.75 37.19
N VAL A 14 49.27 -2.55 36.95
CA VAL A 14 48.91 -2.99 35.59
C VAL A 14 48.66 -1.72 34.76
N PRO A 15 49.34 -1.53 33.61
CA PRO A 15 48.99 -0.45 32.71
C PRO A 15 47.54 -0.64 32.30
N VAL A 16 46.69 0.33 32.65
CA VAL A 16 45.35 0.43 32.06
C VAL A 16 45.59 0.54 30.55
N PRO A 17 45.05 -0.37 29.72
CA PRO A 17 45.18 -0.24 28.28
C PRO A 17 44.56 1.10 27.90
N ASP A 18 45.31 1.89 27.14
CA ASP A 18 44.81 3.12 26.54
C ASP A 18 43.48 2.75 25.87
N GLU A 19 42.38 3.39 26.31
CA GLU A 19 41.09 3.24 25.67
C GLU A 19 41.31 3.56 24.19
N ASP A 20 41.24 2.53 23.34
CA ASP A 20 41.19 2.69 21.90
C ASP A 20 40.09 3.71 21.62
N PHE A 21 40.49 4.94 21.29
CA PHE A 21 39.63 5.97 20.79
C PHE A 21 39.06 5.41 19.49
N ILE A 22 37.90 4.77 19.56
CA ILE A 22 37.10 4.46 18.40
C ILE A 22 36.66 5.84 17.89
N GLU A 23 37.39 6.38 16.91
CA GLU A 23 36.89 7.49 16.11
C GLU A 23 35.61 6.98 15.45
N GLU A 24 34.45 7.34 16.02
CA GLU A 24 33.17 7.17 15.35
C GLU A 24 33.26 7.99 14.06
N GLU A 25 33.47 7.30 12.94
CA GLU A 25 33.58 7.90 11.62
C GLU A 25 32.27 8.62 11.31
N GLU A 26 32.24 9.95 11.53
CA GLU A 26 31.09 10.80 11.24
C GLU A 26 30.77 10.68 9.76
N LEU A 27 29.68 9.98 9.47
CA LEU A 27 29.24 9.72 8.11
C LEU A 27 28.94 11.06 7.40
N THR A 28 29.54 11.27 6.23
CA THR A 28 29.27 12.49 5.43
C THR A 28 27.78 12.59 5.10
N THR A 29 27.27 13.81 4.93
CA THR A 29 25.86 14.02 4.57
C THR A 29 25.47 13.29 3.27
N GLU A 30 26.41 13.14 2.33
CA GLU A 30 26.22 12.41 1.08
C GLU A 30 26.12 10.90 1.29
N GLU A 31 27.01 10.32 2.11
CA GLU A 31 26.97 8.89 2.45
C GLU A 31 25.68 8.53 3.22
N GLN A 32 25.21 9.42 4.11
CA GLN A 32 23.92 9.24 4.80
C GLN A 32 22.77 9.17 3.79
N LYS A 33 22.69 10.14 2.86
CA LYS A 33 21.66 10.15 1.81
C LYS A 33 21.75 8.92 0.91
N TYR A 34 22.97 8.51 0.56
CA TYR A 34 23.22 7.32 -0.24
C TYR A 34 22.67 6.07 0.43
N ARG A 35 22.97 5.87 1.72
CA ARG A 35 22.44 4.75 2.52
C ARG A 35 20.93 4.81 2.67
N SER A 36 20.35 5.97 2.97
CA SER A 36 18.90 6.12 3.05
C SER A 36 18.19 5.76 1.74
N ALA A 37 18.77 6.13 0.59
CA ALA A 37 18.24 5.75 -0.71
C ALA A 37 18.31 4.23 -0.94
N GLN A 38 19.37 3.56 -0.45
CA GLN A 38 19.48 2.09 -0.49
C GLN A 38 18.44 1.41 0.40
N GLU A 39 18.31 1.86 1.65
CA GLU A 39 17.31 1.34 2.60
C GLU A 39 15.89 1.46 2.03
N LEU A 40 15.60 2.58 1.36
CA LEU A 40 14.34 2.79 0.67
C LEU A 40 14.13 1.76 -0.46
N LEU A 41 15.16 1.44 -1.24
CA LEU A 41 15.09 0.40 -2.25
C LEU A 41 14.90 -1.00 -1.67
N ASP A 42 15.52 -1.30 -0.52
CA ASP A 42 15.37 -2.58 0.15
C ASP A 42 13.94 -2.77 0.69
N SER A 43 13.29 -1.68 1.09
CA SER A 43 11.88 -1.70 1.52
C SER A 43 10.89 -2.12 0.42
N LEU A 44 11.31 -2.07 -0.86
CA LEU A 44 10.46 -2.41 -2.01
C LEU A 44 9.92 -3.86 -1.93
N ALA A 45 10.65 -4.77 -1.29
CA ALA A 45 10.23 -6.15 -1.09
C ALA A 45 8.96 -6.29 -0.24
N CYS A 46 8.67 -5.31 0.62
CA CYS A 46 7.51 -5.30 1.51
C CYS A 46 6.29 -4.57 0.92
N VAL A 47 6.43 -3.95 -0.26
CA VAL A 47 5.38 -3.15 -0.87
C VAL A 47 4.37 -4.03 -1.61
N THR A 48 3.10 -3.90 -1.27
CA THR A 48 2.01 -4.70 -1.84
C THR A 48 1.32 -4.04 -3.03
N ARG A 49 1.17 -2.70 -3.00
CA ARG A 49 0.55 -1.92 -4.08
C ARG A 49 1.61 -1.39 -5.03
N TYR A 50 1.41 -1.60 -6.33
CA TYR A 50 2.44 -1.27 -7.29
C TYR A 50 2.74 0.24 -7.34
N GLU A 51 1.73 1.10 -7.14
CA GLU A 51 1.88 2.55 -7.14
C GLU A 51 2.84 3.02 -6.05
N GLN A 52 2.79 2.37 -4.88
CA GLN A 52 3.72 2.67 -3.81
C GLN A 52 5.13 2.21 -4.16
N GLY A 53 5.29 1.08 -4.86
CA GLY A 53 6.60 0.61 -5.29
C GLY A 53 7.22 1.50 -6.36
N VAL A 54 6.40 2.03 -7.27
CA VAL A 54 6.80 3.07 -8.22
C VAL A 54 7.26 4.31 -7.48
N LYS A 55 6.48 4.79 -6.49
CA LYS A 55 6.86 5.96 -5.69
C LYS A 55 8.19 5.75 -4.96
N THR A 56 8.37 4.63 -4.27
CA THR A 56 9.62 4.25 -3.60
C THR A 56 10.82 4.32 -4.54
N LEU A 57 10.69 3.80 -5.76
CA LEU A 57 11.76 3.85 -6.77
C LEU A 57 12.06 5.28 -7.25
N LEU A 58 11.03 6.10 -7.44
CA LEU A 58 11.19 7.49 -7.86
C LEU A 58 11.78 8.37 -6.75
N ASP A 59 11.36 8.17 -5.51
CA ASP A 59 11.91 8.85 -4.34
C ASP A 59 13.40 8.50 -4.17
N ALA A 60 13.78 7.22 -4.31
CA ALA A 60 15.17 6.80 -4.28
C ALA A 60 15.98 7.41 -5.44
N ALA A 61 15.39 7.50 -6.64
CA ALA A 61 16.04 8.16 -7.77
C ALA A 61 16.33 9.64 -7.47
N ALA A 62 15.37 10.35 -6.89
CA ALA A 62 15.53 11.75 -6.48
C ALA A 62 16.66 11.90 -5.44
N MET A 63 16.71 11.02 -4.44
CA MET A 63 17.79 11.03 -3.44
C MET A 63 19.17 10.83 -4.08
N PHE A 64 19.31 9.87 -5.01
CA PHE A 64 20.57 9.68 -5.75
C PHE A 64 20.90 10.84 -6.69
N GLU A 65 19.91 11.55 -7.22
CA GLU A 65 20.12 12.74 -8.05
C GLU A 65 20.65 13.93 -7.26
N GLU A 66 20.26 14.07 -5.99
CA GLU A 66 20.78 15.11 -5.10
C GLU A 66 22.29 14.96 -4.82
N ILE A 67 22.81 13.74 -4.92
CA ILE A 67 24.23 13.39 -4.67
C ILE A 67 24.87 12.80 -5.93
N ASN A 68 24.54 13.34 -7.11
CA ASN A 68 24.83 12.71 -8.39
C ASN A 68 26.32 12.44 -8.67
N ASP A 69 27.22 13.18 -8.04
CA ASP A 69 28.67 13.10 -8.12
C ASP A 69 29.28 12.18 -7.05
N TYR A 70 28.48 11.70 -6.11
CA TYR A 70 28.87 10.76 -5.07
C TYR A 70 28.73 9.30 -5.55
N GLY A 71 29.84 8.55 -5.54
CA GLY A 71 29.86 7.12 -5.83
C GLY A 71 29.26 6.76 -7.20
N ASP A 72 28.26 5.88 -7.23
CA ASP A 72 27.53 5.47 -8.44
C ASP A 72 26.11 6.08 -8.53
N SER A 73 25.85 7.16 -7.79
CA SER A 73 24.51 7.72 -7.61
C SER A 73 23.82 8.10 -8.92
N ALA A 74 24.50 8.76 -9.86
CA ALA A 74 23.91 9.06 -11.18
C ALA A 74 23.42 7.80 -11.93
N LYS A 75 24.19 6.70 -11.86
CA LYS A 75 23.80 5.41 -12.46
C LYS A 75 22.61 4.79 -11.72
N ARG A 76 22.61 4.85 -10.38
CA ARG A 76 21.51 4.34 -9.56
C ARG A 76 20.21 5.10 -9.77
N ALA A 77 20.25 6.41 -9.91
CA ALA A 77 19.07 7.21 -10.25
C ALA A 77 18.47 6.79 -11.60
N ALA A 78 19.31 6.59 -12.62
CA ALA A 78 18.87 6.10 -13.92
C ALA A 78 18.26 4.68 -13.83
N ASP A 79 18.89 3.77 -13.08
CA ASP A 79 18.36 2.42 -12.85
C ASP A 79 17.02 2.45 -12.11
N CYS A 80 16.89 3.27 -11.07
CA CYS A 80 15.65 3.44 -10.32
C CYS A 80 14.49 3.89 -11.22
N ARG A 81 14.71 4.89 -12.09
CA ARG A 81 13.70 5.34 -13.06
C ARG A 81 13.31 4.25 -14.06
N LYS A 82 14.30 3.53 -14.59
CA LYS A 82 14.05 2.40 -15.50
C LYS A 82 13.24 1.30 -14.81
N ARG A 83 13.61 0.96 -13.57
CA ARG A 83 12.88 -0.01 -12.74
C ARG A 83 11.48 0.47 -12.44
N ALA A 84 11.27 1.74 -12.12
CA ALA A 84 9.95 2.32 -11.86
C ALA A 84 9.00 2.11 -13.04
N GLY A 85 9.42 2.44 -14.26
CA GLY A 85 8.60 2.22 -15.46
C GLY A 85 8.34 0.74 -15.77
N ALA A 86 9.28 -0.16 -15.48
CA ALA A 86 9.06 -1.60 -15.62
C ALA A 86 8.12 -2.16 -14.55
N TYR A 87 8.24 -1.66 -13.32
CA TYR A 87 7.44 -2.04 -12.16
C TYR A 87 6.00 -1.58 -12.33
N GLU A 88 5.79 -0.35 -12.81
CA GLU A 88 4.47 0.20 -13.16
C GLU A 88 3.76 -0.65 -14.21
N LYS A 89 4.42 -0.93 -15.34
CA LYS A 89 3.83 -1.74 -16.43
C LYS A 89 3.41 -3.14 -15.97
N LYS A 90 4.21 -3.79 -15.12
CA LYS A 90 3.86 -5.10 -14.54
C LYS A 90 2.74 -4.98 -13.51
N GLY A 91 2.80 -3.95 -12.67
CA GLY A 91 1.85 -3.68 -11.61
C GLY A 91 0.45 -3.37 -12.13
N ILE A 92 0.33 -2.45 -13.09
CA ILE A 92 -0.94 -2.08 -13.71
C ILE A 92 -1.58 -3.25 -14.44
N GLU A 93 -0.79 -4.08 -15.14
CA GLU A 93 -1.29 -5.29 -15.81
C GLU A 93 -1.85 -6.30 -14.81
N LYS A 94 -1.15 -6.53 -13.68
CA LYS A 94 -1.61 -7.43 -12.62
C LYS A 94 -2.89 -6.90 -11.96
N ALA A 95 -2.89 -5.63 -11.56
CA ALA A 95 -4.04 -4.98 -10.93
C ALA A 95 -5.26 -4.97 -11.86
N TYR A 96 -5.05 -4.74 -13.16
CA TYR A 96 -6.09 -4.83 -14.19
C TYR A 96 -6.70 -6.24 -14.23
N ARG A 97 -5.90 -7.30 -14.29
CA ARG A 97 -6.43 -8.68 -14.32
C ARG A 97 -7.24 -9.01 -13.08
N GLU A 98 -6.77 -8.58 -11.90
CA GLU A 98 -7.48 -8.76 -10.64
C GLU A 98 -8.81 -8.00 -10.65
N ALA A 99 -8.82 -6.74 -11.10
CA ALA A 99 -10.03 -5.93 -11.22
C ALA A 99 -11.04 -6.50 -12.23
N VAL A 100 -10.57 -7.01 -13.37
CA VAL A 100 -11.40 -7.72 -14.36
C VAL A 100 -12.05 -8.96 -13.75
N LYS A 101 -11.28 -9.76 -13.01
CA LYS A 101 -11.81 -10.94 -12.32
C LYS A 101 -12.89 -10.54 -11.31
N LEU A 102 -12.69 -9.45 -10.56
CA LEU A 102 -13.73 -8.91 -9.68
C LEU A 102 -14.99 -8.50 -10.44
N CYS A 103 -14.87 -7.92 -11.64
CA CYS A 103 -16.04 -7.61 -12.48
C CYS A 103 -16.79 -8.87 -12.92
N GLU A 104 -16.07 -9.92 -13.31
CA GLU A 104 -16.63 -11.18 -13.83
C GLU A 104 -17.29 -12.01 -12.72
N GLU A 105 -16.73 -11.99 -11.51
CA GLU A 105 -17.24 -12.73 -10.35
C GLU A 105 -18.26 -11.93 -9.53
N ALA A 106 -18.49 -10.66 -9.84
CA ALA A 106 -19.41 -9.81 -9.09
C ALA A 106 -20.87 -10.26 -9.22
N VAL A 107 -21.52 -10.46 -8.06
CA VAL A 107 -22.93 -10.85 -7.97
C VAL A 107 -23.75 -9.75 -7.29
N THR A 108 -23.18 -9.11 -6.28
CA THR A 108 -23.84 -8.08 -5.49
C THR A 108 -23.46 -6.68 -5.94
N LYS A 109 -24.30 -5.71 -5.58
CA LYS A 109 -24.01 -4.28 -5.73
C LYS A 109 -22.67 -3.87 -5.11
N MET A 110 -22.30 -4.48 -3.98
CA MET A 110 -21.03 -4.18 -3.33
C MET A 110 -19.85 -4.73 -4.13
N ASP A 111 -19.96 -5.94 -4.67
CA ASP A 111 -18.91 -6.54 -5.52
C ASP A 111 -18.65 -5.67 -6.75
N TYR A 112 -19.71 -5.24 -7.45
CA TYR A 112 -19.56 -4.34 -8.59
C TYR A 112 -18.92 -3.01 -8.21
N ARG A 113 -19.26 -2.43 -7.05
CA ARG A 113 -18.64 -1.19 -6.57
C ARG A 113 -17.16 -1.37 -6.26
N THR A 114 -16.78 -2.49 -5.67
CA THR A 114 -15.37 -2.84 -5.44
C THR A 114 -14.63 -2.95 -6.77
N ALA A 115 -15.18 -3.68 -7.74
CA ALA A 115 -14.56 -3.82 -9.06
C ALA A 115 -14.42 -2.47 -9.80
N ILE A 116 -15.45 -1.61 -9.75
CA ILE A 116 -15.39 -0.25 -10.29
C ILE A 116 -14.29 0.57 -9.61
N SER A 117 -14.17 0.49 -8.28
CA SER A 117 -13.13 1.19 -7.53
C SER A 117 -11.73 0.77 -7.96
N GLU A 118 -11.51 -0.54 -8.16
CA GLU A 118 -10.22 -1.05 -8.59
C GLU A 118 -9.88 -0.63 -10.03
N LEU A 119 -10.84 -0.69 -10.97
CA LEU A 119 -10.61 -0.24 -12.35
C LEU A 119 -10.38 1.28 -12.46
N ASN A 120 -11.01 2.07 -11.60
CA ASN A 120 -10.82 3.53 -11.57
C ASN A 120 -9.42 3.97 -11.13
N ARG A 121 -8.60 3.06 -10.60
CA ARG A 121 -7.18 3.36 -10.30
C ARG A 121 -6.37 3.61 -11.57
N PHE A 122 -6.81 3.11 -12.72
CA PHE A 122 -6.12 3.20 -14.01
C PHE A 122 -7.13 3.32 -15.18
N PRO A 123 -7.93 4.40 -15.22
CA PRO A 123 -9.10 4.48 -16.09
C PRO A 123 -8.78 4.49 -17.59
N ASP A 124 -7.57 4.91 -17.98
CA ASP A 124 -7.13 4.96 -19.38
C ASP A 124 -6.41 3.68 -19.83
N TYR A 125 -6.31 2.67 -18.96
CA TYR A 125 -5.64 1.42 -19.28
C TYR A 125 -6.61 0.42 -19.94
N LYS A 126 -6.34 0.05 -21.18
CA LYS A 126 -7.16 -0.92 -21.96
C LYS A 126 -8.65 -0.53 -21.97
N ASP A 127 -9.54 -1.49 -21.70
CA ASP A 127 -10.99 -1.38 -21.76
C ASP A 127 -11.63 -1.07 -20.39
N CYS A 128 -10.88 -0.42 -19.47
CA CYS A 128 -11.37 -0.12 -18.13
C CYS A 128 -12.66 0.70 -18.15
N LYS A 129 -12.77 1.69 -19.05
CA LYS A 129 -13.96 2.56 -19.15
C LYS A 129 -15.20 1.76 -19.53
N GLU A 130 -15.08 0.86 -20.50
CA GLU A 130 -16.14 -0.02 -20.96
C GLU A 130 -16.57 -0.96 -19.83
N ARG A 131 -15.62 -1.58 -19.13
CA ARG A 131 -15.91 -2.48 -18.00
C ARG A 131 -16.58 -1.75 -16.83
N ILE A 132 -16.14 -0.54 -16.50
CA ILE A 132 -16.76 0.31 -15.48
C ILE A 132 -18.21 0.60 -15.86
N ASP A 133 -18.50 0.93 -17.12
CA ASP A 133 -19.87 1.18 -17.60
C ASP A 133 -20.75 -0.08 -17.48
N VAL A 134 -20.22 -1.25 -17.85
CA VAL A 134 -20.91 -2.54 -17.68
C VAL A 134 -21.27 -2.78 -16.21
N CYS A 135 -20.32 -2.60 -15.28
CA CYS A 135 -20.58 -2.76 -13.86
C CYS A 135 -21.57 -1.73 -13.31
N LYS A 136 -21.52 -0.46 -13.76
CA LYS A 136 -22.50 0.57 -13.35
C LYS A 136 -23.92 0.20 -13.77
N LYS A 137 -24.10 -0.26 -15.00
CA LYS A 137 -25.40 -0.78 -15.49
C LYS A 137 -25.88 -2.01 -14.71
N ALA A 138 -24.97 -2.86 -14.24
CA ALA A 138 -25.34 -3.98 -13.38
C ALA A 138 -25.83 -3.49 -12.00
N VAL A 139 -25.16 -2.51 -11.39
CA VAL A 139 -25.60 -1.86 -10.14
C VAL A 139 -27.00 -1.26 -10.27
N GLU A 140 -27.25 -0.49 -11.33
CA GLU A 140 -28.57 0.12 -11.59
C GLU A 140 -29.68 -0.93 -11.74
N ARG A 141 -29.39 -2.05 -12.42
CA ARG A 141 -30.33 -3.17 -12.54
C ARG A 141 -30.65 -3.82 -11.20
N GLU A 142 -29.67 -3.96 -10.31
CA GLU A 142 -29.92 -4.50 -8.97
C GLU A 142 -30.72 -3.53 -8.09
N GLU A 143 -30.44 -2.22 -8.17
CA GLU A 143 -31.21 -1.20 -7.46
C GLU A 143 -32.67 -1.15 -7.94
N THR A 144 -32.90 -1.20 -9.24
CA THR A 144 -34.26 -1.18 -9.82
C THR A 144 -35.05 -2.44 -9.47
N LYS A 145 -34.42 -3.62 -9.50
CA LYS A 145 -35.04 -4.88 -9.03
C LYS A 145 -35.43 -4.79 -7.56
N GLN A 146 -34.54 -4.30 -6.69
CA GLN A 146 -34.84 -4.14 -5.27
C GLN A 146 -35.98 -3.14 -5.04
N ALA A 147 -35.93 -1.98 -5.69
CA ALA A 147 -36.99 -0.97 -5.62
C ALA A 147 -38.35 -1.53 -6.08
N TRP A 148 -38.36 -2.32 -7.16
CA TRP A 148 -39.58 -2.97 -7.64
C TRP A 148 -40.11 -3.99 -6.63
N LYS A 149 -39.27 -4.85 -6.05
CA LYS A 149 -39.68 -5.80 -5.00
C LYS A 149 -40.32 -5.07 -3.80
N HIS A 150 -39.72 -3.97 -3.34
CA HIS A 150 -40.28 -3.17 -2.25
C HIS A 150 -41.63 -2.55 -2.61
N ARG A 151 -41.80 -2.05 -3.84
CA ARG A 151 -43.08 -1.53 -4.34
C ARG A 151 -44.17 -2.60 -4.37
N VAL A 152 -43.85 -3.81 -4.83
CA VAL A 152 -44.80 -4.94 -4.85
C VAL A 152 -45.22 -5.32 -3.43
N ILE A 153 -44.28 -5.43 -2.50
CA ILE A 153 -44.59 -5.73 -1.09
C ILE A 153 -45.52 -4.67 -0.48
N ALA A 154 -45.22 -3.39 -0.69
CA ALA A 154 -46.05 -2.29 -0.20
C ALA A 154 -47.47 -2.35 -0.76
N ALA A 155 -47.63 -2.64 -2.06
CA ALA A 155 -48.95 -2.78 -2.70
C ALA A 155 -49.77 -3.93 -2.08
N VAL A 156 -49.14 -5.08 -1.82
CA VAL A 156 -49.81 -6.24 -1.17
C VAL A 156 -50.30 -5.87 0.23
N ILE A 157 -49.49 -5.16 1.02
CA ILE A 157 -49.87 -4.70 2.36
C ILE A 157 -51.09 -3.77 2.30
N ILE A 158 -51.11 -2.83 1.34
CA ILE A 158 -52.24 -1.92 1.15
C ILE A 158 -53.52 -2.68 0.79
N VAL A 159 -53.46 -3.63 -0.16
CA VAL A 159 -54.63 -4.44 -0.55
C VAL A 159 -55.17 -5.25 0.63
N ALA A 160 -54.29 -5.88 1.42
CA ALA A 160 -54.70 -6.62 2.60
C ALA A 160 -55.39 -5.73 3.64
N ALA A 161 -54.89 -4.51 3.86
CA ALA A 161 -55.51 -3.55 4.77
C ALA A 161 -56.91 -3.12 4.30
N VAL A 162 -57.09 -2.85 3.00
CA VAL A 162 -58.40 -2.50 2.42
C VAL A 162 -59.40 -3.65 2.56
N ILE A 163 -58.98 -4.89 2.28
CA ILE A 163 -59.83 -6.08 2.46
C ILE A 163 -60.22 -6.26 3.92
N GLY A 164 -59.27 -6.09 4.85
CA GLY A 164 -59.54 -6.17 6.29
C GLY A 164 -60.58 -5.15 6.76
N VAL A 165 -60.42 -3.88 6.36
CA VAL A 165 -61.39 -2.82 6.68
C VAL A 165 -62.76 -3.13 6.08
N TRP A 166 -62.83 -3.56 4.82
CA TRP A 166 -64.08 -3.92 4.17
C TRP A 166 -64.79 -5.09 4.84
N ALA A 167 -64.05 -6.12 5.27
CA ALA A 167 -64.61 -7.27 5.98
C ALA A 167 -65.20 -6.88 7.34
N VAL A 168 -64.53 -5.99 8.09
CA VAL A 168 -65.05 -5.47 9.37
C VAL A 168 -66.33 -4.66 9.15
N PHE A 169 -66.34 -3.75 8.18
CA PHE A 169 -67.53 -2.95 7.84
C PHE A 169 -68.73 -3.79 7.39
N ARG A 170 -68.50 -4.98 6.80
CA ARG A 170 -69.57 -5.88 6.37
C ARG A 170 -70.16 -6.72 7.51
N LEU A 171 -69.44 -6.86 8.63
CA LEU A 171 -69.85 -7.64 9.81
C LEU A 171 -70.58 -6.81 10.87
N ILE A 172 -70.48 -5.48 10.80
CA ILE A 172 -71.22 -4.51 11.64
C ILE A 172 -72.54 -4.16 10.93
#